data_AF-A0A2A4S8S4-F1
#
_entry.id   AF-A0A2A4S8S4-F1
#
_cell.length_a   1.000
_cell.length_b   1.000
_cell.length_c   1.000
_cell.angle_alpha   90.00
_cell.angle_beta   90.00
_cell.angle_gamma   90.00
#
_symmetry.space_group_name_H-M   'P 1'
#
loop_
_entity.id
_entity.type
_entity.pdbx_description
1 polymer ?
#
loop_
_entity_poly.entity_id
_entity_poly.type
_entity_poly.pdbx_seq_one_letter_code
_entity_poly.pdbx_strand_id
1 'polypeptide(L)'
;MISLPPRRQYGLSLVELLIAMALGLLLTVGALQMMLSSQNIFRTTDTLSRIQENGRFSLNFLSKSIRMAGYNSREDENTNGIAFWNGACGASNPCTSNGAGSASDQIAIVLDPSNNSDCLGNDVGDNNVIVNVFSIADLDNDQISSLYCRGFNISTNTWYSNAQPLVDGVENMQVLYGVSDPLANNVITNYISADGVTTWGDIGAVRISLLINNGQAIGSGDRVTRTFNLLDAPTITATDKHSRHAFSTTITINNIIYQSGDSNQ
;
A
#
# COMPACT_ATOMS: atom_id res chain seq x y z
N MET A 1 73.56 -36.22 21.65
CA MET A 1 72.51 -35.29 22.11
C MET A 1 73.11 -33.90 22.15
N ILE A 2 72.65 -32.99 21.28
CA ILE A 2 73.09 -31.58 21.26
C ILE A 2 72.09 -30.82 22.13
N SER A 3 72.51 -30.32 23.31
CA SER A 3 71.68 -29.43 24.12
C SER A 3 71.84 -28.00 23.61
N LEU A 4 70.74 -27.40 23.16
CA LEU A 4 70.72 -25.98 22.78
C LEU A 4 70.66 -25.13 24.07
N PRO A 5 71.45 -24.06 24.18
CA PRO A 5 71.44 -23.19 25.36
C PRO A 5 70.08 -22.48 25.51
N PRO A 6 69.61 -22.24 26.75
CA PRO A 6 68.35 -21.56 26.98
C PRO A 6 68.44 -20.12 26.44
N ARG A 7 67.54 -19.76 25.52
CA ARG A 7 67.42 -18.38 25.03
C ARG A 7 67.03 -17.48 26.19
N ARG A 8 67.85 -16.47 26.51
CA ARG A 8 67.49 -15.40 27.44
C ARG A 8 66.23 -14.70 26.93
N GLN A 9 65.17 -14.69 27.74
CA GLN A 9 64.03 -13.80 27.53
C GLN A 9 64.48 -12.37 27.83
N TYR A 10 64.45 -11.51 26.82
CA TYR A 10 64.50 -10.06 27.05
C TYR A 10 63.12 -9.67 27.57
N GLY A 11 63.05 -9.18 28.81
CA GLY A 11 61.80 -8.74 29.43
C GLY A 11 61.24 -7.52 28.68
N LEU A 12 59.92 -7.51 28.45
CA LEU A 12 59.21 -6.37 27.88
C LEU A 12 59.22 -5.19 28.85
N SER A 13 59.38 -3.97 28.35
CA SER A 13 59.24 -2.78 29.19
C SER A 13 57.76 -2.54 29.53
N LEU A 14 57.49 -1.98 30.72
CA LEU A 14 56.14 -1.58 31.12
C LEU A 14 55.51 -0.59 30.11
N VAL A 15 56.35 0.23 29.47
CA VAL A 15 55.97 1.17 28.41
C VAL A 15 55.53 0.46 27.13
N GLU A 16 56.22 -0.60 26.69
CA GLU A 16 55.79 -1.40 25.53
C GLU A 16 54.43 -2.04 25.76
N LEU A 17 54.17 -2.55 26.96
CA LEU A 17 52.88 -3.16 27.29
C LEU A 17 51.75 -2.11 27.30
N LEU A 18 52.01 -0.91 27.82
CA LEU A 18 51.07 0.21 27.76
C LEU A 18 50.79 0.65 26.32
N ILE A 19 51.82 0.77 25.49
CA ILE A 19 51.67 1.16 24.07
C ILE A 19 50.91 0.07 23.30
N ALA A 20 51.24 -1.20 23.50
CA ALA A 20 50.58 -2.31 22.83
C ALA A 20 49.09 -2.39 23.19
N MET A 21 48.74 -2.19 24.47
CA MET A 21 47.35 -2.12 24.91
C MET A 21 46.61 -0.91 24.34
N ALA A 22 47.27 0.26 24.33
CA ALA A 22 46.67 1.48 23.78
C ALA A 22 46.37 1.34 22.28
N LEU A 23 47.29 0.78 21.51
CA LEU A 23 47.10 0.52 20.07
C LEU A 23 46.05 -0.57 19.83
N GLY A 24 46.04 -1.64 20.63
CA GLY A 24 45.03 -2.70 20.54
C GLY A 24 43.61 -2.19 20.81
N LEU A 25 43.44 -1.34 21.81
CA LEU A 25 42.15 -0.69 22.10
C LEU A 25 41.71 0.24 20.98
N LEU A 26 42.62 1.04 20.43
CA LEU A 26 42.31 1.96 19.34
C LEU A 26 41.82 1.20 18.10
N LEU A 27 42.49 0.10 17.75
CA LEU A 27 42.10 -0.73 16.60
C LEU A 27 40.76 -1.43 16.81
N THR A 28 40.52 -1.98 18.01
CA THR A 28 39.24 -2.66 18.30
C THR A 28 38.05 -1.70 18.32
N VAL A 29 38.22 -0.49 18.85
CA VAL A 29 37.18 0.57 18.80
C VAL A 29 36.89 0.96 17.36
N GLY A 30 37.91 1.17 16.52
CA GLY A 30 37.72 1.47 15.10
C GLY A 30 36.97 0.37 14.36
N ALA A 31 37.35 -0.90 14.56
CA ALA A 31 36.68 -2.05 13.96
C ALA A 31 35.22 -2.18 14.42
N LEU A 32 34.95 -1.98 15.71
CA LEU A 32 33.59 -2.02 16.26
C LEU A 32 32.71 -0.90 15.67
N GLN A 33 33.22 0.32 15.55
CA GLN A 33 32.50 1.44 14.94
C GLN A 33 32.14 1.15 13.48
N MET A 34 33.08 0.59 12.71
CA MET A 34 32.82 0.19 11.32
C MET A 34 31.73 -0.88 11.23
N MET A 35 31.76 -1.89 12.11
CA MET A 35 30.75 -2.93 12.16
C MET A 35 29.35 -2.37 12.49
N LEU A 36 29.24 -1.49 13.49
CA LEU A 36 27.97 -0.85 13.86
C LEU A 36 27.42 0.03 12.72
N SER A 37 28.30 0.78 12.05
CA SER A 37 27.92 1.59 10.88
C SER A 37 27.39 0.71 9.75
N SER A 38 28.08 -0.40 9.43
CA SER A 38 27.63 -1.35 8.40
C SER A 38 26.28 -1.98 8.73
N GLN A 39 26.02 -2.30 10.00
CA GLN A 39 24.72 -2.85 10.43
C GLN A 39 23.59 -1.82 10.29
N ASN A 40 23.84 -0.56 10.63
CA ASN A 40 22.86 0.51 10.47
C ASN A 40 22.54 0.75 8.99
N ILE A 41 23.56 0.81 8.13
CA ILE A 41 23.39 0.97 6.68
C ILE A 41 22.58 -0.20 6.09
N PHE A 42 22.89 -1.43 6.48
CA PHE A 42 22.16 -2.61 6.03
C PHE A 42 20.67 -2.54 6.40
N ARG A 43 20.35 -2.19 7.65
CA ARG A 43 18.95 -2.06 8.12
C ARG A 43 18.19 -0.97 7.37
N THR A 44 18.80 0.19 7.15
CA THR A 44 18.17 1.28 6.38
C THR A 44 17.94 0.85 4.93
N THR A 45 18.90 0.15 4.33
CA THR A 45 18.78 -0.33 2.94
C THR A 45 17.66 -1.36 2.80
N ASP A 46 17.58 -2.34 3.71
CA ASP A 46 16.48 -3.32 3.76
C ASP A 46 15.12 -2.64 3.95
N THR A 47 15.03 -1.70 4.89
CA THR A 47 13.80 -0.93 5.17
C THR A 47 13.32 -0.18 3.93
N LEU A 48 14.22 0.51 3.21
CA LEU A 48 13.87 1.22 1.98
C LEU A 48 13.47 0.27 0.85
N SER A 49 14.11 -0.90 0.78
CA SER A 49 13.80 -1.91 -0.24
C SER A 49 12.40 -2.47 -0.03
N ARG A 50 12.04 -2.81 1.22
CA ARG A 50 10.69 -3.24 1.60
C ARG A 50 9.64 -2.17 1.32
N ILE A 51 9.89 -0.91 1.69
CA ILE A 51 8.95 0.19 1.41
C ILE A 51 8.68 0.34 -0.09
N GLN A 52 9.72 0.27 -0.92
CA GLN A 52 9.57 0.35 -2.38
C GLN A 52 8.86 -0.86 -2.96
N GLU A 53 9.17 -2.06 -2.48
CA GLU A 53 8.54 -3.31 -2.86
C GLU A 53 7.04 -3.30 -2.53
N ASN A 54 6.70 -3.01 -1.27
CA ASN A 54 5.32 -2.88 -0.79
C ASN A 54 4.56 -1.81 -1.59
N GLY A 55 5.18 -0.66 -1.87
CA GLY A 55 4.58 0.38 -2.71
C GLY A 55 4.32 -0.04 -4.13
N ARG A 56 5.29 -0.69 -4.77
CA ARG A 56 5.12 -1.19 -6.13
C ARG A 56 4.02 -2.26 -6.21
N PHE A 57 3.97 -3.21 -5.27
CA PHE A 57 2.95 -4.25 -5.26
C PHE A 57 1.56 -3.70 -4.98
N SER A 58 1.42 -2.84 -3.96
CA SER A 58 0.13 -2.24 -3.60
C SER A 58 -0.46 -1.46 -4.77
N LEU A 59 0.36 -0.60 -5.40
CA LEU A 59 -0.08 0.14 -6.57
C LEU A 59 -0.36 -0.78 -7.77
N ASN A 60 0.36 -1.91 -7.92
CA ASN A 60 0.09 -2.86 -9.00
C ASN A 60 -1.27 -3.53 -8.85
N PHE A 61 -1.59 -4.05 -7.65
CA PHE A 61 -2.88 -4.68 -7.37
C PHE A 61 -4.05 -3.71 -7.58
N LEU A 62 -3.95 -2.49 -7.02
CA LEU A 62 -4.97 -1.46 -7.18
C LEU A 62 -5.08 -1.02 -8.65
N SER A 63 -3.97 -0.71 -9.31
CA SER A 63 -4.00 -0.24 -10.71
C SER A 63 -4.57 -1.30 -11.65
N LYS A 64 -4.23 -2.58 -11.44
CA LYS A 64 -4.76 -3.68 -12.25
C LYS A 64 -6.28 -3.78 -12.07
N SER A 65 -6.75 -3.76 -10.83
CA SER A 65 -8.19 -3.82 -10.53
C SER A 65 -8.94 -2.62 -11.10
N ILE A 66 -8.42 -1.40 -10.93
CA ILE A 66 -9.06 -0.17 -11.42
C ILE A 66 -9.10 -0.12 -12.95
N ARG A 67 -8.08 -0.64 -13.64
CA ARG A 67 -8.11 -0.75 -15.11
C ARG A 67 -9.17 -1.72 -15.64
N MET A 68 -9.58 -2.69 -14.82
CA MET A 68 -10.67 -3.62 -15.11
C MET A 68 -12.02 -3.10 -14.59
N ALA A 69 -12.04 -1.96 -13.89
CA ALA A 69 -13.28 -1.38 -13.39
C ALA A 69 -14.26 -1.11 -14.54
N GLY A 70 -15.53 -1.42 -14.32
CA GLY A 70 -16.61 -1.29 -15.29
C GLY A 70 -16.53 -2.28 -16.45
N TYR A 71 -15.56 -3.20 -16.47
CA TYR A 71 -15.52 -4.26 -17.47
C TYR A 71 -16.72 -5.17 -17.26
N ASN A 72 -17.57 -5.25 -18.27
CA ASN A 72 -18.68 -6.19 -18.33
C ASN A 72 -18.63 -6.84 -19.71
N SER A 73 -18.44 -8.16 -19.77
CA SER A 73 -18.41 -8.87 -21.04
C SER A 73 -19.81 -9.02 -21.66
N ARG A 74 -20.85 -8.64 -20.92
CA ARG A 74 -22.25 -8.78 -21.28
C ARG A 74 -22.99 -7.45 -21.12
N GLU A 75 -24.02 -7.23 -21.93
CA GLU A 75 -24.99 -6.16 -21.72
C GLU A 75 -25.93 -6.53 -20.54
N ASP A 76 -25.35 -6.89 -19.39
CA ASP A 76 -26.16 -7.13 -18.19
C ASP A 76 -26.67 -5.77 -17.68
N GLU A 77 -27.97 -5.55 -17.85
CA GLU A 77 -28.67 -4.29 -17.52
C GLU A 77 -28.53 -3.85 -16.06
N ASN A 78 -28.09 -4.74 -15.16
CA ASN A 78 -28.01 -4.47 -13.72
C ASN A 78 -26.81 -3.63 -13.30
N THR A 79 -25.73 -3.55 -14.09
CA THR A 79 -24.53 -2.78 -13.69
C THR A 79 -24.22 -1.57 -14.57
N ASN A 80 -25.01 -1.27 -15.61
CA ASN A 80 -25.08 0.02 -16.34
C ASN A 80 -23.73 0.79 -16.44
N GLY A 81 -22.63 0.13 -16.76
CA GLY A 81 -21.31 0.77 -16.88
C GLY A 81 -20.75 1.39 -15.58
N ILE A 82 -21.28 1.02 -14.41
CA ILE A 82 -20.80 1.47 -13.10
C ILE A 82 -19.43 0.86 -12.84
N ALA A 83 -18.40 1.71 -12.69
CA ALA A 83 -17.04 1.27 -12.40
C ALA A 83 -16.77 1.07 -10.89
N PHE A 84 -17.46 1.84 -10.04
CA PHE A 84 -17.30 1.78 -8.58
C PHE A 84 -18.64 1.67 -7.88
N TRP A 85 -18.72 0.77 -6.92
CA TRP A 85 -19.94 0.52 -6.17
C TRP A 85 -19.99 1.42 -4.93
N ASN A 86 -20.98 2.31 -4.89
CA ASN A 86 -21.22 3.22 -3.77
C ASN A 86 -22.34 2.72 -2.82
N GLY A 87 -22.98 1.60 -3.14
CA GLY A 87 -23.99 0.97 -2.29
C GLY A 87 -23.38 0.35 -1.04
N ALA A 88 -24.23 -0.18 -0.16
CA ALA A 88 -23.78 -0.85 1.06
C ALA A 88 -23.10 -2.20 0.77
N CYS A 89 -22.10 -2.57 1.58
CA CYS A 89 -21.48 -3.91 1.56
C CYS A 89 -21.74 -4.62 2.89
N GLY A 90 -22.98 -5.02 3.12
CA GLY A 90 -23.43 -5.59 4.39
C GLY A 90 -24.12 -4.54 5.26
N ALA A 91 -23.46 -4.07 6.33
CA ALA A 91 -24.01 -3.00 7.17
C ALA A 91 -24.24 -1.71 6.36
N SER A 92 -24.98 -0.74 6.91
CA SER A 92 -25.45 0.49 6.24
C SER A 92 -24.36 1.42 5.66
N ASN A 93 -23.08 1.06 5.76
CA ASN A 93 -21.97 1.86 5.25
C ASN A 93 -21.67 1.53 3.79
N PRO A 94 -21.38 2.55 2.96
CA PRO A 94 -21.05 2.35 1.56
C PRO A 94 -19.70 1.64 1.39
N CYS A 95 -19.60 0.78 0.38
CA CYS A 95 -18.38 0.02 0.09
C CYS A 95 -17.25 0.88 -0.43
N THR A 96 -17.61 1.93 -1.17
CA THR A 96 -16.70 3.00 -1.54
C THR A 96 -16.97 4.16 -0.60
N SER A 97 -15.98 4.54 0.19
CA SER A 97 -16.14 5.56 1.23
C SER A 97 -14.89 6.41 1.40
N ASN A 98 -15.13 7.67 1.76
CA ASN A 98 -14.11 8.61 2.21
C ASN A 98 -13.91 8.44 3.72
N GLY A 99 -12.67 8.24 4.15
CA GLY A 99 -12.30 8.14 5.55
C GLY A 99 -12.49 9.48 6.25
N ALA A 100 -12.99 9.47 7.49
CA ALA A 100 -13.13 10.70 8.24
C ALA A 100 -11.75 11.29 8.61
N GLY A 101 -11.52 12.56 8.26
CA GLY A 101 -10.27 13.24 8.56
C GLY A 101 -9.09 12.60 7.84
N SER A 102 -8.15 12.01 8.58
CA SER A 102 -6.98 11.30 8.03
C SER A 102 -7.12 9.78 8.05
N ALA A 103 -8.32 9.25 8.30
CA ALA A 103 -8.58 7.82 8.19
C ALA A 103 -8.47 7.36 6.73
N SER A 104 -8.13 6.08 6.54
CA SER A 104 -8.02 5.51 5.20
C SER A 104 -9.36 5.41 4.50
N ASP A 105 -9.33 5.62 3.19
CA ASP A 105 -10.45 5.42 2.29
C ASP A 105 -10.64 3.94 1.96
N GLN A 106 -11.83 3.65 1.42
CA GLN A 106 -12.20 2.35 0.89
C GLN A 106 -12.67 2.51 -0.55
N ILE A 107 -12.22 1.61 -1.43
CA ILE A 107 -12.62 1.61 -2.84
C ILE A 107 -13.22 0.25 -3.20
N ALA A 108 -14.38 0.28 -3.85
CA ALA A 108 -15.11 -0.92 -4.26
C ALA A 108 -15.24 -0.93 -5.79
N ILE A 109 -14.54 -1.85 -6.44
CA ILE A 109 -14.37 -1.88 -7.88
C ILE A 109 -15.31 -2.93 -8.47
N VAL A 110 -16.21 -2.51 -9.35
CA VAL A 110 -17.17 -3.38 -10.05
C VAL A 110 -16.50 -3.94 -11.30
N LEU A 111 -16.57 -5.27 -11.48
CA LEU A 111 -16.19 -5.92 -12.73
C LEU A 111 -16.87 -7.29 -12.91
N ASP A 112 -16.95 -7.72 -14.16
CA ASP A 112 -17.20 -9.09 -14.57
C ASP A 112 -15.85 -9.84 -14.75
N PRO A 113 -15.48 -10.76 -13.85
CA PRO A 113 -14.18 -11.41 -13.92
C PRO A 113 -14.16 -12.47 -15.02
N SER A 114 -13.27 -12.32 -16.00
CA SER A 114 -13.15 -13.25 -17.14
C SER A 114 -12.83 -14.72 -16.77
N ASN A 115 -12.39 -14.95 -15.53
CA ASN A 115 -12.04 -16.26 -14.98
C ASN A 115 -12.92 -16.64 -13.77
N ASN A 116 -14.08 -15.99 -13.61
CA ASN A 116 -15.01 -16.18 -12.50
C ASN A 116 -14.32 -16.11 -11.13
N SER A 117 -13.28 -15.29 -10.97
CA SER A 117 -12.53 -15.22 -9.73
C SER A 117 -12.54 -13.82 -9.14
N ASP A 118 -12.70 -13.71 -7.83
CA ASP A 118 -12.49 -12.46 -7.10
C ASP A 118 -10.99 -12.11 -6.97
N CYS A 119 -10.69 -11.00 -6.31
CA CYS A 119 -9.30 -10.57 -6.07
C CYS A 119 -8.46 -11.54 -5.22
N LEU A 120 -9.10 -12.52 -4.56
CA LEU A 120 -8.45 -13.55 -3.75
C LEU A 120 -8.37 -14.90 -4.48
N GLY A 121 -8.96 -15.00 -5.68
CA GLY A 121 -9.01 -16.24 -6.45
C GLY A 121 -10.16 -17.18 -6.07
N ASN A 122 -11.14 -16.72 -5.28
CA ASN A 122 -12.33 -17.50 -4.98
C ASN A 122 -13.22 -17.58 -6.22
N ASP A 123 -13.77 -18.76 -6.50
CA ASP A 123 -14.76 -18.94 -7.57
C ASP A 123 -16.06 -18.22 -7.19
N VAL A 124 -16.44 -17.23 -8.01
CA VAL A 124 -17.64 -16.43 -7.81
C VAL A 124 -18.84 -16.95 -8.59
N GLY A 125 -18.68 -18.07 -9.30
CA GLY A 125 -19.67 -18.67 -10.18
C GLY A 125 -19.75 -17.97 -11.53
N ASP A 126 -20.26 -18.69 -12.53
CA ASP A 126 -20.44 -18.16 -13.88
C ASP A 126 -21.38 -16.94 -13.89
N ASN A 127 -21.06 -15.95 -14.72
CA ASN A 127 -21.91 -14.79 -15.03
C ASN A 127 -22.30 -13.94 -13.81
N ASN A 128 -21.39 -13.79 -12.84
CA ASN A 128 -21.60 -12.91 -11.70
C ASN A 128 -20.73 -11.65 -11.81
N VAL A 129 -21.39 -10.50 -11.89
CA VAL A 129 -20.71 -9.21 -11.68
C VAL A 129 -20.40 -9.06 -10.19
N ILE A 130 -19.12 -8.87 -9.88
CA ILE A 130 -18.64 -8.80 -8.51
C ILE A 130 -18.04 -7.44 -8.20
N VAL A 131 -17.82 -7.22 -6.91
CA VAL A 131 -17.14 -6.04 -6.41
C VAL A 131 -15.92 -6.46 -5.63
N ASN A 132 -14.75 -6.09 -6.11
CA ASN A 132 -13.50 -6.22 -5.36
C ASN A 132 -13.33 -4.99 -4.48
N VAL A 133 -13.39 -5.19 -3.17
CA VAL A 133 -13.28 -4.14 -2.18
C VAL A 133 -11.89 -4.12 -1.60
N PHE A 134 -11.23 -2.97 -1.68
CA PHE A 134 -9.90 -2.73 -1.12
C PHE A 134 -10.01 -1.75 0.05
N SER A 135 -9.37 -2.09 1.16
CA SER A 135 -9.38 -1.31 2.39
C SER A 135 -8.06 -1.47 3.13
N ILE A 136 -7.67 -0.46 3.92
CA ILE A 136 -6.53 -0.58 4.83
C ILE A 136 -7.04 -0.91 6.23
N ALA A 137 -6.48 -1.95 6.84
CA ALA A 137 -6.83 -2.37 8.18
C ALA A 137 -5.68 -3.15 8.83
N ASP A 138 -5.80 -3.42 10.13
CA ASP A 138 -5.07 -4.44 10.88
C ASP A 138 -6.16 -5.36 11.45
N LEU A 139 -6.53 -6.41 10.69
CA LEU A 139 -7.61 -7.32 11.10
C LEU A 139 -7.10 -8.49 11.94
N ASP A 140 -5.79 -8.75 11.89
CA ASP A 140 -5.13 -9.85 12.59
C ASP A 140 -4.54 -9.40 13.94
N ASN A 141 -4.67 -8.11 14.27
CA ASN A 141 -4.21 -7.45 15.50
C ASN A 141 -2.71 -7.63 15.76
N ASP A 142 -1.91 -7.68 14.69
CA ASP A 142 -0.46 -7.86 14.76
C ASP A 142 0.31 -6.52 14.77
N GLN A 143 -0.41 -5.40 14.80
CA GLN A 143 0.11 -4.04 14.74
C GLN A 143 0.73 -3.68 13.38
N ILE A 144 0.40 -4.43 12.33
CA ILE A 144 0.82 -4.19 10.96
C ILE A 144 -0.43 -3.87 10.15
N SER A 145 -0.51 -2.64 9.65
CA SER A 145 -1.56 -2.28 8.70
C SER A 145 -1.23 -2.83 7.33
N SER A 146 -2.22 -3.46 6.69
CA SER A 146 -2.07 -4.09 5.40
C SER A 146 -3.17 -3.65 4.44
N LEU A 147 -2.87 -3.72 3.14
CA LEU A 147 -3.87 -3.60 2.09
C LEU A 147 -4.66 -4.91 2.03
N TYR A 148 -5.92 -4.88 2.46
CA TYR A 148 -6.82 -6.01 2.38
C TYR A 148 -7.60 -5.99 1.07
N CYS A 149 -7.96 -7.18 0.59
CA CYS A 149 -8.98 -7.34 -0.43
C CYS A 149 -10.08 -8.32 -0.01
N ARG A 150 -11.28 -8.08 -0.51
CA ARG A 150 -12.45 -8.94 -0.29
C ARG A 150 -13.42 -8.85 -1.46
N GLY A 151 -13.89 -10.00 -1.96
CA GLY A 151 -14.94 -10.07 -2.99
C GLY A 151 -16.34 -9.93 -2.40
N PHE A 152 -17.18 -9.14 -3.05
CA PHE A 152 -18.58 -8.90 -2.67
C PHE A 152 -19.53 -9.16 -3.85
N ASN A 153 -20.67 -9.79 -3.56
CA ASN A 153 -21.74 -10.03 -4.52
C ASN A 153 -22.82 -8.96 -4.34
N ILE A 154 -23.03 -8.14 -5.37
CA ILE A 154 -24.06 -7.07 -5.35
C ILE A 154 -25.47 -7.68 -5.34
N SER A 155 -25.72 -8.71 -6.17
CA SER A 155 -27.04 -9.31 -6.37
C SER A 155 -27.60 -9.95 -5.10
N THR A 156 -26.75 -10.62 -4.33
CA THR A 156 -27.14 -11.27 -3.07
C THR A 156 -26.84 -10.42 -1.83
N ASN A 157 -26.13 -9.29 -1.99
CA ASN A 157 -25.68 -8.42 -0.91
C ASN A 157 -24.85 -9.18 0.15
N THR A 158 -23.97 -10.08 -0.29
CA THR A 158 -23.14 -10.93 0.59
C THR A 158 -21.67 -10.94 0.18
N TRP A 159 -20.80 -11.13 1.16
CA TRP A 159 -19.38 -11.33 0.93
C TRP A 159 -19.06 -12.78 0.53
N TYR A 160 -18.15 -12.98 -0.42
CA TYR A 160 -17.73 -14.32 -0.85
C TYR A 160 -16.81 -15.02 0.16
N SER A 161 -15.95 -14.26 0.83
CA SER A 161 -15.00 -14.76 1.82
C SER A 161 -14.77 -13.74 2.92
N ASN A 162 -13.86 -14.03 3.86
CA ASN A 162 -13.28 -13.00 4.72
C ASN A 162 -12.24 -12.18 3.94
N ALA A 163 -11.98 -10.96 4.40
CA ALA A 163 -10.90 -10.12 3.85
C ALA A 163 -9.56 -10.81 4.08
N GLN A 164 -8.62 -10.69 3.13
CA GLN A 164 -7.26 -11.22 3.25
C GLN A 164 -6.23 -10.13 2.97
N PRO A 165 -5.08 -10.13 3.69
CA PRO A 165 -4.02 -9.18 3.45
C PRO A 165 -3.31 -9.50 2.12
N LEU A 166 -3.12 -8.49 1.29
CA LEU A 166 -2.37 -8.59 0.02
C LEU A 166 -0.94 -8.08 0.16
N VAL A 167 -0.77 -6.94 0.84
CA VAL A 167 0.52 -6.28 1.03
C VAL A 167 0.56 -5.66 2.41
N ASP A 168 1.58 -6.04 3.18
CA ASP A 168 1.82 -5.51 4.51
C ASP A 168 2.50 -4.15 4.47
N GLY A 169 2.30 -3.36 5.51
CA GLY A 169 2.91 -2.06 5.67
C GLY A 169 2.27 -0.94 4.87
N VAL A 170 1.03 -1.12 4.42
CA VAL A 170 0.22 -0.02 3.88
C VAL A 170 -0.59 0.55 5.02
N GLU A 171 -0.22 1.75 5.48
CA GLU A 171 -0.84 2.36 6.67
C GLU A 171 -2.03 3.26 6.32
N ASN A 172 -2.01 3.88 5.15
CA ASN A 172 -3.07 4.77 4.74
C ASN A 172 -3.29 4.73 3.23
N MET A 173 -4.54 4.84 2.81
CA MET A 173 -4.94 4.97 1.42
C MET A 173 -5.91 6.15 1.30
N GLN A 174 -5.66 7.04 0.34
CA GLN A 174 -6.56 8.13 -0.03
C GLN A 174 -6.88 8.02 -1.51
N VAL A 175 -8.14 8.28 -1.87
CA VAL A 175 -8.68 8.04 -3.21
C VAL A 175 -9.53 9.22 -3.65
N LEU A 176 -9.13 9.84 -4.76
CA LEU A 176 -9.90 10.87 -5.44
C LEU A 176 -10.42 10.38 -6.79
N TYR A 177 -11.68 10.67 -7.06
CA TYR A 177 -12.40 10.31 -8.27
C TYR A 177 -12.40 11.49 -9.24
N GLY A 178 -11.88 11.26 -10.44
CA GLY A 178 -11.85 12.20 -11.53
C GLY A 178 -13.17 12.20 -12.28
N VAL A 179 -13.97 13.26 -12.11
CA VAL A 179 -15.24 13.42 -12.83
C VAL A 179 -14.96 13.92 -14.24
N SER A 180 -15.40 13.14 -15.22
CA SER A 180 -15.40 13.50 -16.63
C SER A 180 -16.61 14.38 -16.96
N ASP A 181 -16.44 15.29 -17.90
CA ASP A 181 -17.55 16.06 -18.46
C ASP A 181 -18.01 15.41 -19.77
N PRO A 182 -19.22 14.81 -19.81
CA PRO A 182 -19.77 14.18 -21.01
C PRO A 182 -19.95 15.16 -22.17
N LEU A 183 -20.13 16.46 -21.88
CA LEU A 183 -20.30 17.50 -22.89
C LEU A 183 -18.97 18.01 -23.45
N ALA A 184 -17.84 17.69 -22.79
CA ALA A 184 -16.51 18.11 -23.16
C ALA A 184 -15.60 16.93 -23.54
N ASN A 185 -16.11 15.99 -24.34
CA ASN A 185 -15.37 14.81 -24.82
C ASN A 185 -14.76 13.95 -23.68
N ASN A 186 -15.46 13.82 -22.55
CA ASN A 186 -15.05 13.02 -21.40
C ASN A 186 -13.70 13.45 -20.79
N VAL A 187 -13.35 14.73 -20.91
CA VAL A 187 -12.17 15.28 -20.23
C VAL A 187 -12.43 15.31 -18.73
N ILE A 188 -11.43 14.89 -17.94
CA ILE A 188 -11.48 14.96 -16.48
C ILE A 188 -11.36 16.42 -16.05
N THR A 189 -12.38 16.93 -15.36
CA THR A 189 -12.45 18.33 -14.94
C THR A 189 -11.98 18.52 -13.50
N ASN A 190 -12.43 17.64 -12.59
CA ASN A 190 -12.19 17.76 -11.16
C ASN A 190 -11.90 16.41 -10.52
N TYR A 191 -11.10 16.42 -9.46
CA TYR A 191 -10.87 15.27 -8.59
C TYR A 191 -11.53 15.51 -7.23
N ILE A 192 -12.45 14.64 -6.83
CA ILE A 192 -13.25 14.77 -5.62
C ILE A 192 -13.25 13.47 -4.82
N SER A 193 -13.40 13.56 -3.51
CA SER A 193 -13.52 12.42 -2.61
C SER A 193 -14.86 11.69 -2.80
N ALA A 194 -14.96 10.45 -2.31
CA ALA A 194 -16.15 9.60 -2.52
C ALA A 194 -17.47 10.23 -2.04
N ASP A 195 -17.44 10.98 -0.93
CA ASP A 195 -18.58 11.69 -0.36
C ASP A 195 -19.01 12.93 -1.18
N GLY A 196 -18.12 13.45 -2.03
CA GLY A 196 -18.44 14.53 -2.97
C GLY A 196 -19.03 14.06 -4.29
N VAL A 197 -18.94 12.76 -4.63
CA VAL A 197 -19.40 12.23 -5.92
C VAL A 197 -20.93 12.11 -5.95
N THR A 198 -21.57 12.87 -6.82
CA THR A 198 -23.01 12.82 -7.09
C THR A 198 -23.38 11.81 -8.17
N THR A 199 -22.63 11.80 -9.28
CA THR A 199 -22.88 10.91 -10.43
C THR A 199 -21.68 9.98 -10.63
N TRP A 200 -21.85 8.72 -10.24
CA TRP A 200 -20.79 7.70 -10.31
C TRP A 200 -20.52 7.17 -11.72
N GLY A 201 -21.45 7.39 -12.66
CA GLY A 201 -21.28 7.03 -14.08
C GLY A 201 -20.29 7.93 -14.83
N ASP A 202 -20.00 9.12 -14.32
CA ASP A 202 -19.14 10.11 -15.00
C ASP A 202 -17.67 9.99 -14.58
N ILE A 203 -17.29 9.01 -13.77
CA ILE A 203 -15.91 8.92 -13.26
C ILE A 203 -14.99 8.36 -14.34
N GLY A 204 -14.11 9.16 -14.93
CA GLY A 204 -13.19 8.69 -15.97
C GLY A 204 -11.78 8.33 -15.47
N ALA A 205 -11.42 8.70 -14.24
CA ALA A 205 -10.12 8.41 -13.66
C ALA A 205 -10.16 8.32 -12.14
N VAL A 206 -9.14 7.69 -11.54
CA VAL A 206 -8.93 7.66 -10.09
C VAL A 206 -7.49 8.05 -9.79
N ARG A 207 -7.30 8.91 -8.80
CA ARG A 207 -5.99 9.23 -8.22
C ARG A 207 -5.91 8.60 -6.84
N ILE A 208 -4.86 7.81 -6.61
CA ILE A 208 -4.64 7.12 -5.33
C ILE A 208 -3.34 7.61 -4.73
N SER A 209 -3.32 7.80 -3.41
CA SER A 209 -2.11 7.99 -2.63
C SER A 209 -2.06 7.01 -1.48
N LEU A 210 -0.93 6.32 -1.32
CA LEU A 210 -0.67 5.35 -0.28
C LEU A 210 0.46 5.82 0.63
N LEU A 211 0.29 5.71 1.94
CA LEU A 211 1.38 5.87 2.91
C LEU A 211 1.90 4.49 3.32
N ILE A 212 3.18 4.24 3.05
CA ILE A 212 3.75 2.89 3.12
C ILE A 212 4.96 2.86 4.02
N ASN A 213 5.03 1.86 4.89
CA ASN A 213 6.14 1.51 5.76
C ASN A 213 6.75 0.14 5.35
N ASN A 214 7.68 -0.38 6.14
CA ASN A 214 8.43 -1.60 5.85
C ASN A 214 7.72 -2.92 6.25
N GLY A 215 6.44 -2.87 6.62
CA GLY A 215 5.62 -4.04 6.98
C GLY A 215 6.11 -4.74 8.25
N GLN A 216 6.62 -3.99 9.23
CA GLN A 216 7.12 -4.54 10.50
C GLN A 216 6.39 -3.89 11.67
N ALA A 217 6.03 -4.68 12.67
CA ALA A 217 5.38 -4.19 13.89
C ALA A 217 6.25 -3.15 14.64
N ILE A 218 7.58 -3.28 14.55
CA ILE A 218 8.54 -2.36 15.18
C ILE A 218 9.37 -1.64 14.12
N GLY A 219 9.31 -0.31 14.14
CA GLY A 219 10.14 0.55 13.29
C GLY A 219 11.62 0.54 13.68
N SER A 220 12.50 0.60 12.69
CA SER A 220 13.96 0.54 12.82
C SER A 220 14.65 1.91 12.72
N GLY A 221 13.90 2.97 12.44
CA GLY A 221 14.42 4.32 12.21
C GLY A 221 14.52 5.20 13.45
N ASP A 222 14.93 6.45 13.23
CA ASP A 222 14.99 7.46 14.29
C ASP A 222 13.60 7.97 14.63
N ARG A 223 13.39 8.21 15.93
CA ARG A 223 12.15 8.74 16.48
C ARG A 223 12.11 10.26 16.27
N VAL A 224 11.64 10.65 15.09
CA VAL A 224 11.58 12.04 14.62
C VAL A 224 10.17 12.30 14.12
N THR A 225 9.63 13.47 14.45
CA THR A 225 8.33 13.93 13.92
C THR A 225 8.43 14.15 12.42
N ARG A 226 7.61 13.45 11.66
CA ARG A 226 7.50 13.54 10.20
C ARG A 226 6.06 13.80 9.82
N THR A 227 5.86 14.59 8.77
CA THR A 227 4.53 14.93 8.24
C THR A 227 4.38 14.41 6.82
N PHE A 228 3.18 13.94 6.50
CA PHE A 228 2.83 13.37 5.20
C PHE A 228 1.54 13.99 4.70
N ASN A 229 1.54 14.39 3.43
CA ASN A 229 0.35 14.89 2.74
C ASN A 229 -0.08 13.84 1.72
N LEU A 230 -1.33 13.41 1.80
CA LEU A 230 -1.94 12.43 0.90
C LEU A 230 -3.18 13.06 0.28
N LEU A 231 -3.07 13.45 -1.00
CA LEU A 231 -4.19 14.06 -1.74
C LEU A 231 -4.85 15.22 -0.97
N ASP A 232 -6.14 15.07 -0.64
CA ASP A 232 -7.00 16.02 0.07
C ASP A 232 -7.10 15.73 1.58
N ALA A 233 -6.48 14.66 2.07
CA ALA A 233 -6.47 14.34 3.48
C ALA A 233 -5.72 15.40 4.30
N PRO A 234 -6.15 15.67 5.56
CA PRO A 234 -5.36 16.44 6.52
C PRO A 234 -3.97 15.84 6.69
N THR A 235 -2.98 16.70 6.96
CA THR A 235 -1.60 16.29 7.16
C THR A 235 -1.47 15.24 8.27
N ILE A 236 -0.98 14.06 7.89
CA ILE A 236 -0.69 12.96 8.83
C ILE A 236 0.64 13.27 9.52
N THR A 237 0.65 13.23 10.84
CA THR A 237 1.86 13.45 11.65
C THR A 237 2.22 12.17 12.40
N ALA A 238 3.43 11.66 12.19
CA ALA A 238 3.94 10.48 12.89
C ALA A 238 5.21 10.80 13.67
N THR A 239 5.31 10.30 14.91
CA THR A 239 6.46 10.52 15.82
C THR A 239 7.16 9.23 16.25
N ASP A 240 6.98 8.17 15.49
CA ASP A 240 7.52 6.84 15.79
C ASP A 240 8.83 6.55 15.04
N LYS A 241 9.25 5.28 15.05
CA LYS A 241 10.47 4.79 14.40
C LYS A 241 10.21 4.19 13.02
N HIS A 242 8.99 4.27 12.51
CA HIS A 242 8.65 3.71 11.21
C HIS A 242 9.07 4.68 10.12
N SER A 243 9.95 4.21 9.24
CA SER A 243 10.24 4.93 8.00
C SER A 243 9.06 4.76 7.06
N ARG A 244 8.63 5.85 6.44
CA ARG A 244 7.46 5.88 5.56
C ARG A 244 7.77 6.62 4.27
N HIS A 245 7.05 6.25 3.22
CA HIS A 245 7.06 6.98 1.97
C HIS A 245 5.65 7.04 1.39
N ALA A 246 5.28 8.19 0.84
CA ALA A 246 4.01 8.38 0.15
C ALA A 246 4.18 8.05 -1.33
N PHE A 247 3.34 7.17 -1.86
CA PHE A 247 3.31 6.84 -3.29
C PHE A 247 1.97 7.29 -3.86
N SER A 248 1.99 7.95 -5.00
CA SER A 248 0.77 8.35 -5.69
C SER A 248 0.79 7.96 -7.16
N THR A 249 -0.40 7.70 -7.70
CA THR A 249 -0.59 7.39 -9.11
C THR A 249 -1.97 7.84 -9.56
N THR A 250 -2.13 8.07 -10.85
CA THR A 250 -3.43 8.35 -11.48
C THR A 250 -3.69 7.27 -12.53
N ILE A 251 -4.85 6.63 -12.45
CA ILE A 251 -5.28 5.56 -13.35
C ILE A 251 -6.54 6.04 -14.08
N THR A 252 -6.53 5.97 -15.41
CA THR A 252 -7.72 6.18 -16.23
C THR A 252 -8.53 4.89 -16.33
N ILE A 253 -9.85 5.03 -16.43
CA ILE A 253 -10.76 3.89 -16.57
C ILE A 253 -11.11 3.74 -18.04
N ASN A 254 -10.95 2.53 -18.57
CA ASN A 254 -11.07 2.29 -20.00
C ASN A 254 -12.36 1.58 -20.41
N ASN A 255 -13.09 0.99 -19.47
CA ASN A 255 -14.26 0.13 -19.76
C ASN A 255 -15.60 0.80 -19.45
N ILE A 256 -15.63 2.12 -19.23
CA ILE A 256 -16.90 2.81 -19.03
C ILE A 256 -17.55 3.00 -20.40
N ILE A 257 -18.65 2.30 -20.61
CA ILE A 257 -19.55 2.54 -21.73
C ILE A 257 -20.31 3.81 -21.37
N TYR A 258 -19.88 4.94 -21.92
CA TYR A 258 -20.69 6.15 -21.89
C TYR A 258 -21.94 5.86 -22.70
N GLN A 259 -23.11 5.79 -22.05
CA GLN A 259 -24.37 5.79 -22.78
C GLN A 259 -24.47 7.14 -23.50
N SER A 260 -24.02 7.19 -24.75
CA SER A 260 -24.46 8.21 -25.68
C SER A 260 -25.98 8.11 -25.74
N GLY A 261 -26.66 9.18 -25.32
CA GLY A 261 -28.11 9.18 -25.18
C GLY A 261 -28.82 8.63 -26.42
N ASP A 262 -29.49 7.50 -26.25
CA ASP A 262 -30.61 7.07 -27.08
C ASP A 262 -31.81 6.83 -26.15
N SER A 263 -32.29 7.91 -25.54
CA SER A 263 -33.63 8.00 -24.97
C SER A 263 -34.58 8.72 -25.93
N ASN A 264 -34.56 8.32 -27.20
CA ASN A 264 -35.58 8.68 -28.19
C ASN A 264 -35.66 7.62 -29.31
N GLN A 265 -36.28 6.47 -29.01
CA GLN A 265 -37.16 5.76 -29.95
C GLN A 265 -38.37 5.20 -29.19
#